data_AF-A0A7C5SNH6-F1
#
_entry.id   AF-A0A7C5SNH6-F1
#
_cell.length_a   1.000
_cell.length_b   1.000
_cell.length_c   1.000
_cell.angle_alpha   90.00
_cell.angle_beta   90.00
_cell.angle_gamma   90.00
#
_symmetry.space_group_name_H-M   'P 1'
#
loop_
_entity.id
_entity.type
_entity.pdbx_description
1 polymer ?
#
loop_
_entity_poly.entity_id
_entity_poly.type
_entity_poly.pdbx_seq_one_letter_code
_entity_poly.pdbx_strand_id
1 'polypeptide(L)'
;MKYTLTLIEGEGSIVITERNGYVERIHYEITEAPRFFEHIMRGKTPQVVIDTISRICGLCGISYMFLAVKAFEKCLGIEVDEEIEKYREI
;
A
#
# COMPACT_ATOMS: atom_id res chain seq x y z
N MET A 1 -6.33 27.84 0.67
CA MET A 1 -4.97 27.60 1.22
C MET A 1 -4.66 26.12 1.11
N LYS A 2 -3.42 25.75 0.79
CA LYS A 2 -2.98 24.35 0.69
C LYS A 2 -1.87 24.10 1.71
N TYR A 3 -2.00 23.02 2.47
CA TYR A 3 -1.08 22.63 3.54
C TYR A 3 -0.56 21.23 3.26
N THR A 4 0.76 21.08 3.11
CA THR A 4 1.40 19.77 2.97
C THR A 4 1.40 19.05 4.31
N LEU A 5 1.05 17.76 4.31
CA LEU A 5 1.10 16.93 5.51
C LEU A 5 2.55 16.55 5.87
N THR A 6 2.84 16.48 7.16
CA THR A 6 4.12 16.03 7.70
C THR A 6 3.89 14.88 8.69
N LEU A 7 4.95 14.13 9.03
CA LEU A 7 4.88 12.97 9.93
C LEU A 7 3.95 11.84 9.43
N ILE A 8 3.90 11.64 8.11
CA ILE A 8 3.16 10.56 7.46
C ILE A 8 4.08 9.79 6.51
N GLU A 9 3.65 8.60 6.10
CA GLU A 9 4.17 7.92 4.91
C GLU A 9 3.29 8.28 3.69
N GLY A 10 3.92 8.38 2.52
CA GLY A 10 3.30 8.88 1.29
C GLY A 10 3.27 10.40 1.21
N GLU A 11 2.60 10.92 0.18
CA GLU A 11 2.48 12.36 -0.08
C GLU A 11 1.02 12.79 -0.12
N GLY A 12 0.69 13.80 0.68
CA GLY A 12 -0.66 14.35 0.73
C GLY A 12 -0.72 15.80 1.20
N SER A 13 -1.89 16.41 1.01
CA SER A 13 -2.14 17.80 1.37
C SER A 13 -3.59 18.03 1.78
N ILE A 14 -3.83 19.03 2.63
CA ILE A 14 -5.16 19.53 2.95
C ILE A 14 -5.38 20.87 2.23
N VAL A 15 -6.48 20.99 1.50
CA VAL A 15 -6.88 22.22 0.83
C VAL A 15 -8.11 22.80 1.52
N ILE A 16 -7.97 24.02 2.05
CA ILE A 16 -9.04 24.74 2.75
C ILE A 16 -9.47 25.92 1.89
N THR A 17 -10.77 26.04 1.61
CA THR A 17 -11.37 27.20 0.93
C THR A 17 -12.17 27.99 1.95
N GLU A 18 -11.90 29.28 2.05
CA GLU A 18 -12.56 30.19 2.98
C GLU A 18 -13.29 31.30 2.20
N ARG A 19 -14.45 31.70 2.72
CA ARG A 19 -15.27 32.78 2.20
C ARG A 19 -15.87 33.59 3.35
N ASN A 20 -15.68 34.90 3.32
CA ASN A 20 -16.20 35.82 4.34
C ASN A 20 -15.80 35.45 5.79
N GLY A 21 -14.58 34.91 5.99
CA GLY A 21 -14.11 34.49 7.31
C GLY A 21 -14.64 33.13 7.79
N TYR A 22 -15.39 32.42 6.95
CA TYR A 22 -15.87 31.07 7.24
C TYR A 22 -15.22 30.05 6.31
N VAL A 23 -14.88 28.87 6.84
CA VAL A 23 -14.45 27.73 6.03
C VAL A 23 -15.66 27.20 5.25
N GLU A 24 -15.56 27.24 3.92
CA GLU A 24 -16.61 26.76 3.02
C GLU A 24 -16.38 25.28 2.67
N ARG A 25 -15.12 24.85 2.57
CA ARG A 25 -14.76 23.53 2.07
C ARG A 25 -13.36 23.11 2.49
N ILE A 26 -13.22 21.81 2.78
CA ILE A 26 -11.95 21.17 3.09
C ILE A 26 -11.82 19.92 2.21
N HIS A 27 -10.67 19.75 1.56
CA HIS A 27 -10.32 18.55 0.80
C HIS A 27 -9.03 17.94 1.31
N TYR A 28 -8.98 16.62 1.30
CA TYR A 28 -7.73 15.88 1.39
C TYR A 28 -7.30 15.45 -0.01
N GLU A 29 -6.07 15.75 -0.39
CA GLU A 29 -5.46 15.34 -1.64
C GLU A 29 -4.35 14.35 -1.36
N ILE A 30 -4.39 13.18 -2.00
CA ILE A 30 -3.23 12.30 -2.13
C ILE A 30 -2.46 12.79 -3.35
N THR A 31 -1.28 13.33 -3.12
CA THR A 31 -0.45 13.92 -4.18
C THR A 31 0.61 12.95 -4.71
N GLU A 32 0.81 11.82 -4.02
CA GLU A 32 1.72 10.76 -4.48
C GLU A 32 1.26 10.22 -5.84
N ALA A 33 2.20 10.09 -6.78
CA ALA A 33 1.89 9.59 -8.11
C ALA A 33 1.49 8.10 -8.05
N PRO A 34 0.40 7.68 -8.74
CA PRO A 34 0.05 6.28 -8.83
C PRO A 34 1.13 5.49 -9.55
N ARG A 35 1.62 4.42 -8.92
CA ARG A 35 2.66 3.52 -9.47
C ARG A 35 2.11 2.33 -10.24
N PHE A 36 0.78 2.14 -10.24
CA PHE A 36 0.06 1.12 -11.04
C PHE A 36 0.56 -0.33 -10.90
N PHE A 37 0.95 -0.75 -9.69
CA PHE A 37 1.46 -2.11 -9.43
C PHE A 37 0.53 -3.21 -9.97
N GLU A 38 -0.78 -3.04 -9.87
CA GLU A 38 -1.79 -4.00 -10.36
C GLU A 38 -1.63 -4.31 -11.85
N HIS A 39 -1.27 -3.30 -12.66
CA HIS A 39 -1.05 -3.49 -14.08
C HIS A 39 0.34 -4.06 -14.37
N ILE A 40 1.37 -3.53 -13.72
CA ILE A 40 2.78 -3.93 -13.93
C ILE A 40 2.99 -5.41 -13.57
N MET A 41 2.24 -5.94 -12.61
CA MET A 41 2.35 -7.33 -12.15
C MET A 41 1.72 -8.36 -13.10
N ARG A 42 0.96 -7.95 -14.12
CA ARG A 42 0.34 -8.89 -15.07
C ARG A 42 1.40 -9.69 -15.83
N GLY A 43 1.20 -11.01 -15.87
CA GLY A 43 2.09 -11.95 -16.56
C GLY A 43 3.45 -12.17 -15.89
N LYS A 44 3.67 -11.63 -14.68
CA LYS A 44 4.89 -11.88 -13.90
C LYS A 44 4.79 -13.21 -13.15
N THR A 45 5.96 -13.81 -12.88
CA THR A 45 6.05 -15.01 -12.04
C THR A 45 5.77 -14.67 -10.59
N PRO A 46 5.31 -15.63 -9.76
CA PRO A 46 5.05 -15.39 -8.34
C PRO A 46 6.24 -14.76 -7.59
N GLN A 47 7.46 -15.22 -7.85
CA GLN A 47 8.67 -14.68 -7.21
C GLN A 47 8.87 -13.20 -7.54
N VAL A 48 8.66 -12.80 -8.80
CA VAL A 48 8.77 -11.41 -9.22
C VAL A 48 7.67 -10.56 -8.59
N VAL A 49 6.45 -11.09 -8.47
CA VAL A 49 5.34 -10.38 -7.81
C VAL A 49 5.64 -10.17 -6.33
N ILE A 50 5.99 -11.22 -5.59
CA ILE A 50 6.29 -11.17 -4.15
C ILE A 50 7.40 -10.15 -3.87
N ASP A 51 8.46 -10.18 -4.67
CA ASP A 51 9.54 -9.21 -4.57
C ASP A 51 9.03 -7.80 -4.90
N THR A 52 8.43 -7.59 -6.07
CA THR A 52 8.06 -6.24 -6.50
C THR A 52 7.04 -5.57 -5.57
N ILE A 53 6.02 -6.29 -5.09
CA ILE A 53 4.97 -5.66 -4.27
C ILE A 53 5.44 -5.29 -2.87
N SER A 54 6.51 -5.89 -2.34
CA SER A 54 7.07 -5.45 -1.06
C SER A 54 7.73 -4.07 -1.15
N ARG A 55 7.83 -3.50 -2.36
CA ARG A 55 8.31 -2.13 -2.63
C ARG A 55 7.15 -1.13 -2.82
N ILE A 56 5.90 -1.53 -2.57
CA ILE A 56 4.77 -0.60 -2.53
C ILE A 56 4.98 0.43 -1.42
N CYS A 57 5.41 0.00 -0.23
CA CYS A 57 5.66 0.89 0.91
C CYS A 57 6.95 0.47 1.61
N GLY A 58 7.78 1.46 1.96
CA GLY A 58 9.03 1.23 2.69
C GLY A 58 8.84 0.83 4.16
N LEU A 59 7.66 1.08 4.74
CA LEU A 59 7.36 0.76 6.14
C LEU A 59 6.72 -0.63 6.30
N CYS A 60 5.81 -1.02 5.41
CA CYS A 60 5.06 -2.27 5.51
C CYS A 60 5.41 -3.29 4.40
N GLY A 61 6.61 -3.22 3.84
CA GLY A 61 7.06 -4.12 2.77
C GLY A 61 6.96 -5.61 3.12
N ILE A 62 7.27 -6.00 4.36
CA ILE A 62 7.14 -7.39 4.84
C ILE A 62 5.68 -7.84 4.83
N SER A 63 4.75 -6.97 5.27
CA SER A 63 3.31 -7.26 5.24
C SER A 63 2.82 -7.51 3.81
N TYR A 64 3.25 -6.69 2.84
CA TYR A 64 2.94 -6.92 1.44
C TYR A 64 3.51 -8.25 0.94
N MET A 65 4.75 -8.57 1.28
CA MET A 65 5.40 -9.81 0.89
C MET A 65 4.60 -11.04 1.37
N PHE A 66 4.24 -11.11 2.66
CA PHE A 66 3.45 -12.22 3.20
C PHE A 66 2.05 -12.27 2.59
N LEU A 67 1.44 -11.13 2.31
CA LEU A 67 0.14 -11.09 1.63
C LEU A 67 0.21 -11.73 0.24
N ALA A 68 1.24 -11.44 -0.56
CA ALA A 68 1.41 -12.10 -1.86
C ALA A 68 1.66 -13.60 -1.73
N VAL A 69 2.52 -14.01 -0.78
CA VAL A 69 2.79 -15.43 -0.53
C VAL A 69 1.47 -16.17 -0.23
N LYS A 70 0.69 -15.68 0.73
CA LYS A 70 -0.62 -16.26 1.09
C LYS A 70 -1.60 -16.27 -0.08
N ALA A 71 -1.60 -15.23 -0.91
CA ALA A 71 -2.45 -15.18 -2.10
C ALA A 71 -2.06 -16.27 -3.13
N PHE A 72 -0.77 -16.46 -3.39
CA PHE A 72 -0.30 -17.51 -4.29
C PHE A 72 -0.53 -18.91 -3.73
N GLU A 73 -0.29 -19.14 -2.44
CA GLU A 73 -0.58 -20.41 -1.76
C GLU A 73 -2.05 -20.80 -1.95
N LYS A 74 -2.96 -19.85 -1.70
CA LYS A 74 -4.39 -20.05 -1.93
C LYS A 74 -4.72 -20.34 -3.40
N CYS A 75 -4.13 -19.59 -4.34
CA CYS A 75 -4.35 -19.80 -5.77
C CYS A 75 -3.83 -21.17 -6.27
N LEU A 76 -2.76 -21.68 -5.66
CA LEU A 76 -2.12 -22.94 -6.03
C LEU A 76 -2.65 -24.14 -5.23
N GLY A 77 -3.50 -23.92 -4.23
CA GLY A 77 -4.00 -24.97 -3.35
C GLY A 77 -2.91 -25.55 -2.42
N ILE A 78 -1.93 -24.73 -2.05
CA ILE A 78 -0.87 -25.12 -1.12
C ILE A 78 -1.42 -24.97 0.31
N GLU A 79 -1.44 -26.08 1.05
CA GLU A 79 -1.67 -26.07 2.49
C GLU A 79 -0.33 -25.86 3.21
N VAL A 80 -0.33 -24.92 4.16
CA VAL A 80 0.87 -24.53 4.91
C VAL A 80 0.75 -25.07 6.32
N ASP A 81 1.84 -25.66 6.83
CA ASP A 81 1.87 -26.20 8.19
C ASP A 81 1.61 -25.11 9.23
N GLU A 82 0.92 -25.46 10.31
CA GLU A 82 0.59 -24.55 11.41
C GLU A 82 1.85 -23.91 12.03
N GLU A 83 2.97 -24.64 12.05
CA GLU A 83 4.25 -24.13 12.53
C GLU A 83 4.78 -22.98 11.66
N ILE A 84 4.66 -23.09 10.34
CA ILE A 84 5.07 -22.04 9.40
C ILE A 84 4.18 -20.81 9.57
N GLU A 85 2.87 -21.00 9.77
CA GLU A 85 1.96 -19.88 10.00
C GLU A 85 2.29 -19.14 11.30
N LYS A 86 2.61 -19.87 12.37
CA LYS A 86 3.10 -19.26 13.63
C LYS A 86 4.39 -18.47 13.42
N TYR A 87 5.31 -18.97 12.61
CA TYR A 87 6.54 -18.23 12.29
C TYR A 87 6.30 -16.93 11.51
N ARG A 88 5.20 -16.80 10.77
CA ARG A 88 4.83 -15.56 10.05
C ARG A 88 4.25 -14.48 10.95
N GLU A 89 3.82 -14.84 12.15
CA GLU A 89 3.22 -13.93 13.13
C GLU A 89 4.23 -13.37 14.14
N ILE A 90 5.48 -13.86 14.11
CA ILE A 90 6.60 -13.39 14.93
C ILE A 90 7.28 -12.20 14.25
#